data_AF-A0AAV2I9L0-F1
#
_entry.id   AF-A0AAV2I9L0-F1
#
_cell.length_a   1.000
_cell.length_b   1.000
_cell.length_c   1.000
_cell.angle_alpha   90.00
_cell.angle_beta   90.00
_cell.angle_gamma   90.00
#
_symmetry.space_group_name_H-M   'P 1'
#
loop_
_entity.id
_entity.type
_entity.pdbx_description
1 polymer ?
#
loop_
_entity_poly.entity_id
_entity_poly.type
_entity_poly.pdbx_seq_one_letter_code
_entity_poly.pdbx_strand_id
1 'polypeptide(L)'
;MIMSLVSLAVFDLLFLISACINTTIVMLHCVEELSNFKVWLPNDPVVAFSVFTSLGSGLYANSMLVTTFITVIRCLAVAHPSKYRNLLSWQTTVKIISMFTVLSLTSSILLLVFVEIPPKFDSNANTIRRSLLVFPERTLMKDIIYGTRDVFLPLASQIIFGICVVIMARYPRSASQFRLKLSKSLSKNDNSVIKDDVRDKKALTDESHSANLFGKELQAVQQMLLIAVVYSLCNMPKVVSI
;
A
#
# COMPACT_ATOMS: atom_id res chain seq x y z
N MET A 1 8.95 -9.54 6.76
CA MET A 1 7.74 -8.85 7.26
C MET A 1 8.07 -7.54 7.97
N ILE A 2 8.87 -7.52 9.05
CA ILE A 2 9.20 -6.28 9.78
C ILE A 2 9.79 -5.21 8.85
N MET A 3 10.75 -5.57 7.99
CA MET A 3 11.31 -4.60 7.03
C MET A 3 10.31 -4.06 6.04
N SER A 4 9.38 -4.88 5.57
CA SER A 4 8.34 -4.43 4.64
C SER A 4 7.46 -3.38 5.33
N LEU A 5 7.16 -3.55 6.62
CA LEU A 5 6.42 -2.57 7.43
C LEU A 5 7.23 -1.30 7.70
N VAL A 6 8.51 -1.42 8.04
CA VAL A 6 9.41 -0.27 8.23
C VAL A 6 9.55 0.51 6.93
N SER A 7 9.77 -0.20 5.82
CA SER A 7 9.87 0.39 4.49
C SER A 7 8.58 1.10 4.10
N LEU A 8 7.42 0.49 4.37
CA LEU A 8 6.12 1.11 4.14
C LEU A 8 5.97 2.41 4.96
N ALA A 9 6.30 2.37 6.26
CA ALA A 9 6.24 3.55 7.13
C ALA A 9 7.18 4.67 6.65
N VAL A 10 8.38 4.33 6.17
CA VAL A 10 9.31 5.31 5.59
C VAL A 10 8.73 5.94 4.33
N PHE A 11 8.17 5.16 3.41
CA PHE A 11 7.57 5.69 2.19
C PHE A 11 6.34 6.55 2.47
N ASP A 12 5.48 6.15 3.42
CA ASP A 12 4.32 6.92 3.84
C ASP A 12 4.72 8.25 4.49
N LEU A 13 5.78 8.24 5.31
CA LEU A 13 6.33 9.45 5.91
C LEU A 13 6.92 10.39 4.84
N LEU A 14 7.72 9.86 3.92
CA LEU A 14 8.29 10.65 2.82
C LEU A 14 7.20 11.24 1.91
N PHE A 15 6.15 10.47 1.64
CA PHE A 15 4.98 10.95 0.91
C PHE A 15 4.30 12.10 1.65
N LEU A 16 4.07 11.97 2.96
CA LEU A 16 3.46 13.01 3.77
C LEU A 16 4.31 14.29 3.81
N ILE A 17 5.63 14.16 3.95
CA ILE A 17 6.57 15.29 3.88
C ILE A 17 6.45 16.00 2.53
N SER A 18 6.44 15.24 1.43
CA SER A 18 6.27 15.80 0.09
C SER A 18 4.92 16.52 -0.08
N ALA A 19 3.85 15.99 0.51
CA ALA A 19 2.53 16.63 0.50
C ALA A 19 2.53 17.94 1.29
N CYS A 20 3.16 17.97 2.48
CA CYS A 20 3.30 19.20 3.27
C CYS A 20 4.10 20.28 2.53
N ILE A 21 5.17 19.89 1.83
CA ILE A 21 5.96 20.81 1.00
C ILE A 21 5.10 21.37 -0.13
N ASN A 22 4.36 20.53 -0.86
CA ASN A 22 3.45 20.98 -1.92
C ASN A 22 2.38 21.96 -1.40
N THR A 23 1.76 21.66 -0.27
CA THR A 23 0.79 22.56 0.37
C THR A 23 1.43 23.90 0.73
N THR A 24 2.65 23.90 1.25
CA THR A 24 3.39 25.13 1.57
C THR A 24 3.67 25.95 0.31
N ILE A 25 4.09 25.30 -0.78
CA ILE A 25 4.34 25.97 -2.06
C ILE A 25 3.06 26.62 -2.61
N VAL A 26 1.93 25.91 -2.57
CA VAL A 26 0.63 26.45 -3.01
C VAL A 26 0.21 27.64 -2.15
N MET A 27 0.35 27.54 -0.82
CA MET A 27 0.04 28.65 0.08
C MET A 27 0.89 29.89 -0.20
N LEU A 28 2.19 29.69 -0.42
CA LEU A 28 3.10 30.78 -0.78
C LEU A 28 2.72 31.41 -2.12
N HIS A 29 2.32 30.62 -3.11
CA HIS A 29 1.85 31.11 -4.39
C HIS A 29 0.56 31.93 -4.26
N CYS A 30 -0.40 31.47 -3.45
CA CYS A 30 -1.61 32.23 -3.14
C CYS A 30 -1.29 33.56 -2.46
N VAL A 31 -0.33 33.60 -1.53
CA VAL A 31 0.11 34.84 -0.87
C VAL A 31 0.74 35.80 -1.89
N GLU A 32 1.56 35.30 -2.82
CA GLU A 32 2.15 36.10 -3.89
C GLU A 32 1.08 36.77 -4.76
N GLU A 33 0.08 36.00 -5.21
CA GLU A 33 -1.06 36.51 -5.99
C GLU A 33 -1.89 37.54 -5.20
N LEU A 34 -2.24 37.23 -3.95
CA LEU A 34 -3.00 38.13 -3.09
C LEU A 34 -2.24 39.44 -2.78
N SER A 35 -0.91 39.39 -2.75
CA SER A 35 -0.07 40.57 -2.51
C SER A 35 0.15 41.46 -3.73
N ASN A 36 -0.42 41.11 -4.89
CA ASN A 36 -0.12 41.72 -6.19
C ASN A 36 1.41 41.75 -6.45
N PHE A 37 2.09 40.63 -6.17
CA PHE A 37 3.53 40.47 -6.37
C PHE A 37 4.42 41.48 -5.59
N LYS A 38 3.91 42.10 -4.52
CA LYS A 38 4.74 42.90 -3.59
C LYS A 38 5.73 42.03 -2.82
N VAL A 39 5.33 40.80 -2.50
CA VAL A 39 6.22 39.76 -1.98
C VAL A 39 6.39 38.74 -3.09
N TRP A 40 7.58 38.66 -3.68
CA TRP A 40 7.87 37.70 -4.74
C TRP A 40 8.75 36.55 -4.27
N LEU A 41 8.65 35.42 -4.95
CA LEU A 41 9.59 34.31 -4.81
C LEU A 41 10.60 34.37 -5.95
N PRO A 42 11.91 34.14 -5.68
CA PRO A 42 12.93 34.14 -6.71
C PRO A 42 12.80 32.96 -7.69
N ASN A 43 12.16 31.87 -7.27
CA ASN A 43 11.89 30.70 -8.10
C ASN A 43 10.39 30.57 -8.34
N ASP A 44 10.01 30.18 -9.55
CA ASP A 44 8.62 29.89 -9.90
C ASP A 44 8.09 28.72 -9.02
N PRO A 45 7.05 28.95 -8.19
CA PRO A 45 6.49 27.92 -7.33
C PRO A 45 5.96 26.71 -8.11
N VAL A 46 5.57 26.89 -9.39
CA VAL A 46 5.06 25.82 -10.25
C VAL A 46 6.13 24.75 -10.52
N VAL A 47 7.40 25.16 -10.66
CA VAL A 47 8.51 24.22 -10.90
C VAL A 47 8.72 23.33 -9.68
N ALA A 48 8.83 23.94 -8.49
CA ALA A 48 8.99 23.19 -7.25
C ALA A 48 7.79 22.26 -7.00
N PHE A 49 6.58 22.78 -7.17
CA PHE A 49 5.35 21.99 -7.05
C PHE A 49 5.33 20.78 -8.01
N SER A 50 5.73 20.96 -9.27
CA SER A 50 5.77 19.87 -10.25
C SER A 50 6.79 18.79 -9.86
N VAL A 51 7.95 19.17 -9.34
CA VAL A 51 9.00 18.23 -8.90
C VAL A 51 8.53 17.42 -7.70
N PHE A 52 8.07 18.09 -6.63
CA PHE A 52 7.61 17.43 -5.42
C PHE A 52 6.35 16.61 -5.66
N THR A 53 5.42 17.07 -6.50
CA THR A 53 4.26 16.25 -6.90
C THR A 53 4.67 14.98 -7.64
N SER A 54 5.64 15.07 -8.56
CA SER A 54 6.13 13.89 -9.30
C SER A 54 6.81 12.90 -8.36
N LEU A 55 7.69 13.38 -7.48
CA LEU A 55 8.39 12.56 -6.48
C LEU A 55 7.41 11.92 -5.48
N GLY A 56 6.52 12.72 -4.90
CA GLY A 56 5.50 12.26 -3.97
C GLY A 56 4.61 11.18 -4.60
N SER A 57 4.25 11.34 -5.87
CA SER A 57 3.45 10.33 -6.55
C SER A 57 4.21 9.02 -6.80
N GLY A 58 5.52 9.07 -7.04
CA GLY A 58 6.38 7.88 -7.09
C GLY A 58 6.45 7.15 -5.75
N LEU A 59 6.65 7.90 -4.66
CA LEU A 59 6.66 7.35 -3.30
C LEU A 59 5.33 6.68 -2.97
N TYR A 60 4.22 7.30 -3.35
CA TYR A 60 2.89 6.74 -3.19
C TYR A 60 2.72 5.41 -3.94
N ALA A 61 3.11 5.35 -5.22
CA ALA A 61 3.06 4.10 -5.99
C ALA A 61 3.89 2.98 -5.34
N ASN A 62 5.04 3.33 -4.76
CA ASN A 62 5.87 2.37 -4.05
C ASN A 62 5.20 1.85 -2.77
N SER A 63 4.59 2.74 -1.97
CA SER A 63 3.78 2.32 -0.80
C SER A 63 2.66 1.35 -1.20
N MET A 64 2.00 1.60 -2.34
CA MET A 64 0.92 0.74 -2.86
C MET A 64 1.44 -0.65 -3.26
N LEU A 65 2.58 -0.71 -3.95
CA LEU A 65 3.25 -1.96 -4.32
C LEU A 65 3.69 -2.76 -3.08
N VAL A 66 4.33 -2.09 -2.10
CA VAL A 66 4.78 -2.71 -0.86
C VAL A 66 3.59 -3.22 -0.03
N THR A 67 2.51 -2.44 0.06
CA THR A 67 1.28 -2.86 0.76
C THR A 67 0.66 -4.09 0.12
N THR A 68 0.53 -4.08 -1.21
CA THR A 68 0.01 -5.22 -1.98
C THR A 68 0.86 -6.46 -1.75
N PHE A 69 2.18 -6.32 -1.77
CA PHE A 69 3.11 -7.41 -1.47
C PHE A 69 2.95 -7.94 -0.05
N ILE A 70 2.83 -7.09 0.97
CA ILE A 70 2.59 -7.51 2.36
C ILE A 70 1.27 -8.30 2.47
N THR A 71 0.22 -7.86 1.78
CA THR A 71 -1.06 -8.56 1.79
C THR A 71 -0.96 -9.94 1.13
N VAL A 72 -0.29 -10.04 -0.02
CA VAL A 72 -0.04 -11.33 -0.69
C VAL A 72 0.75 -12.26 0.21
N ILE A 73 1.80 -11.77 0.88
CA ILE A 73 2.59 -12.54 1.85
C ILE A 73 1.70 -13.10 2.97
N ARG A 74 0.87 -12.26 3.57
CA ARG A 74 -0.03 -12.67 4.66
C ARG A 74 -1.07 -13.66 4.16
N CYS A 75 -1.58 -13.49 2.94
CA CYS A 75 -2.48 -14.44 2.30
C CYS A 75 -1.81 -15.82 2.11
N LEU A 76 -0.58 -15.83 1.59
CA LEU A 76 0.22 -17.04 1.39
C LEU A 76 0.55 -17.73 2.72
N ALA A 77 0.84 -16.96 3.77
CA ALA A 77 1.12 -17.49 5.10
C ALA A 77 -0.09 -18.26 5.68
N VAL A 78 -1.30 -17.79 5.42
CA VAL A 78 -2.55 -18.46 5.83
C VAL A 78 -2.86 -19.67 4.94
N ALA A 79 -2.71 -19.52 3.62
CA ALA A 79 -3.09 -20.57 2.66
C ALA A 79 -2.12 -21.77 2.65
N HIS A 80 -0.81 -21.52 2.76
CA HIS A 80 0.22 -22.54 2.63
C HIS A 80 1.41 -22.32 3.59
N PRO A 81 1.25 -22.60 4.89
CA PRO A 81 2.30 -22.38 5.89
C PRO A 81 3.58 -23.18 5.64
N SER A 82 3.49 -24.37 5.03
CA SER A 82 4.68 -25.23 4.81
C SER A 82 5.62 -24.71 3.72
N LYS A 83 5.09 -24.12 2.64
CA LYS A 83 5.89 -23.58 1.53
C LYS A 83 6.40 -22.17 1.80
N TYR A 84 5.73 -21.45 2.71
CA TYR A 84 6.03 -20.06 3.04
C TYR A 84 7.45 -19.85 3.56
N ARG A 85 7.97 -20.77 4.39
CA ARG A 85 9.29 -20.63 5.03
C ARG A 85 10.45 -20.52 4.04
N ASN A 86 10.36 -21.19 2.89
CA ASN A 86 11.41 -21.18 1.87
C ASN A 86 11.25 -20.06 0.84
N LEU A 87 10.00 -19.66 0.54
CA LEU A 87 9.72 -18.58 -0.41
C LEU A 87 10.07 -17.20 0.15
N LEU A 88 9.88 -17.00 1.46
CA LEU A 88 10.06 -15.69 2.09
C LEU A 88 11.40 -15.51 2.78
N SER A 89 12.49 -15.74 2.05
CA SER A 89 13.80 -15.37 2.56
C SER A 89 13.92 -13.84 2.71
N TRP A 90 14.71 -13.41 3.69
CA TRP A 90 15.04 -12.00 3.88
C TRP A 90 15.58 -11.35 2.60
N GLN A 91 16.49 -12.05 1.92
CA GLN A 91 17.14 -11.56 0.71
C GLN A 91 16.14 -11.35 -0.43
N THR A 92 15.17 -12.27 -0.59
CA THR A 92 14.11 -12.15 -1.59
C THR A 92 13.25 -10.92 -1.32
N THR A 93 12.89 -10.66 -0.06
CA THR A 93 12.08 -9.50 0.33
C THR A 93 12.79 -8.19 0.00
N VAL A 94 14.08 -8.08 0.35
CA VAL A 94 14.87 -6.88 0.07
C VAL A 94 15.00 -6.65 -1.43
N LYS A 95 15.25 -7.70 -2.22
CA LYS A 95 15.33 -7.61 -3.69
C LYS A 95 14.02 -7.10 -4.31
N ILE A 96 12.87 -7.61 -3.87
CA ILE A 96 11.56 -7.19 -4.39
C ILE A 96 11.26 -5.73 -4.04
N ILE A 97 11.46 -5.33 -2.78
CA ILE A 97 11.25 -3.94 -2.35
C ILE A 97 12.18 -2.98 -3.09
N SER A 98 13.44 -3.37 -3.28
CA SER A 98 14.41 -2.60 -4.06
C SER A 98 13.96 -2.45 -5.51
N MET A 99 13.46 -3.53 -6.15
CA MET A 99 12.91 -3.48 -7.50
C MET A 99 11.72 -2.53 -7.60
N PHE A 100 10.77 -2.58 -6.67
CA PHE A 100 9.62 -1.65 -6.64
C PHE A 100 10.06 -0.20 -6.48
N THR A 101 11.06 0.04 -5.65
CA THR A 101 11.61 1.37 -5.41
C THR A 101 12.28 1.91 -6.67
N VAL A 102 13.12 1.11 -7.34
CA VAL A 102 13.75 1.49 -8.60
C VAL A 102 12.69 1.77 -9.67
N LEU A 103 11.69 0.90 -9.84
CA LEU A 103 10.61 1.10 -10.81
C LEU A 103 9.83 2.40 -10.56
N SER A 104 9.50 2.68 -9.29
CA SER A 104 8.73 3.87 -8.89
C SER A 104 9.54 5.16 -9.04
N LEU A 105 10.83 5.12 -8.71
CA LEU A 105 11.72 6.27 -8.87
C LEU A 105 12.02 6.54 -10.35
N THR A 106 12.32 5.50 -11.13
CA THR A 106 12.61 5.64 -12.56
C THR A 106 11.42 6.23 -13.30
N SER A 107 10.20 5.77 -13.05
CA SER A 107 8.99 6.35 -13.65
C SER A 107 8.78 7.82 -13.26
N SER A 108 9.12 8.19 -12.02
CA SER A 108 9.04 9.58 -11.54
C SER A 108 10.12 10.46 -12.16
N ILE A 109 11.34 9.95 -12.31
CA ILE A 109 12.45 10.66 -12.97
C ILE A 109 12.13 10.86 -14.46
N LEU A 110 11.53 9.87 -15.12
CA LEU A 110 11.13 10.00 -16.53
C LEU A 110 10.20 11.18 -16.76
N LEU A 111 9.25 11.44 -15.84
CA LEU A 111 8.38 12.62 -15.90
C LEU A 111 9.14 13.95 -15.74
N LEU A 112 10.27 13.95 -15.04
CA LEU A 112 11.11 15.12 -14.80
C LEU A 112 12.06 15.40 -15.96
N VAL A 113 12.54 14.38 -16.68
CA VAL A 113 13.45 14.54 -17.82
C VAL A 113 12.81 15.35 -18.95
N PHE A 114 11.48 15.26 -19.11
CA PHE A 114 10.74 16.04 -20.11
C PHE A 114 10.34 17.45 -19.64
N VAL A 115 10.88 17.92 -18.51
CA VAL A 115 10.65 19.27 -18.00
C VAL A 115 11.88 20.12 -18.28
N GLU A 116 11.71 21.12 -19.14
CA GLU A 116 12.70 22.17 -19.32
C GLU A 116 12.29 23.44 -18.55
N ILE A 117 13.29 24.14 -18.01
CA ILE A 117 13.10 25.34 -17.19
C ILE A 117 13.83 26.51 -17.86
N PRO A 118 13.34 27.01 -19.01
CA PRO A 118 13.95 28.16 -19.65
C PRO A 118 13.67 29.45 -18.84
N PRO A 119 14.60 30.43 -18.87
CA PRO A 119 14.32 31.76 -18.38
C PRO A 119 13.25 32.42 -19.28
N LYS A 120 12.17 32.89 -18.66
CA LYS A 120 11.06 33.58 -19.31
C LYS A 120 10.84 34.93 -18.61
N PHE A 121 10.67 35.98 -19.39
CA PHE A 121 10.32 37.28 -18.84
C PHE A 121 8.86 37.28 -18.38
N ASP A 122 8.63 37.63 -17.11
CA ASP A 122 7.29 37.79 -16.54
C ASP A 122 6.93 39.28 -16.50
N SER A 123 5.90 39.66 -17.26
CA SER A 123 5.44 41.05 -17.35
C SER A 123 4.79 41.54 -16.06
N ASN A 124 4.25 40.66 -15.21
CA ASN A 124 3.56 41.05 -13.98
C ASN A 124 4.56 41.44 -12.89
N ALA A 125 5.65 40.69 -12.78
CA ALA A 125 6.71 40.93 -11.81
C ALA A 125 7.86 41.77 -12.37
N ASN A 126 7.82 42.15 -13.66
CA ASN A 126 8.88 42.86 -14.39
C ASN A 126 10.28 42.23 -14.17
N THR A 127 10.35 40.90 -14.12
CA THR A 127 11.57 40.14 -13.81
C THR A 127 11.69 38.90 -14.69
N ILE A 128 12.92 38.40 -14.85
CA ILE A 128 13.18 37.13 -15.54
C ILE A 128 12.96 35.99 -14.54
N ARG A 129 11.95 35.16 -14.79
CA ARG A 129 11.61 34.00 -13.96
C ARG A 129 11.86 32.71 -14.72
N ARG A 130 12.14 31.64 -13.99
CA ARG A 130 12.33 30.30 -14.54
C ARG A 130 10.96 29.61 -14.69
N SER A 131 10.36 29.69 -15.87
CA SER A 131 9.02 29.13 -16.13
C SER A 131 9.13 27.69 -16.62
N LEU A 132 8.15 26.87 -16.25
CA LEU A 132 8.03 25.50 -16.76
C LEU A 132 7.62 25.54 -18.25
N LEU A 133 8.47 25.02 -19.15
CA LEU A 133 8.08 24.80 -20.54
C LEU A 133 7.59 23.35 -20.70
N VAL A 134 6.33 23.20 -21.10
CA VAL A 134 5.72 21.88 -21.33
C VAL A 134 5.76 21.58 -22.82
N PHE A 135 6.60 20.62 -23.22
CA PHE A 135 6.59 20.11 -24.59
C PHE A 135 5.30 19.35 -24.90
N PRO A 136 4.78 19.40 -26.13
CA PRO A 136 3.60 18.64 -26.53
C PRO A 136 3.81 17.12 -26.42
N GLU A 137 5.02 16.58 -26.64
CA GLU A 137 5.25 15.13 -26.42
C GLU A 137 5.10 14.73 -24.94
N ARG A 138 5.25 15.68 -24.01
CA ARG A 138 5.09 15.43 -22.58
C ARG A 138 3.66 15.05 -22.24
N THR A 139 2.63 15.57 -22.91
CA THR A 139 1.23 15.27 -22.55
C THR A 139 0.91 13.79 -22.78
N LEU A 140 1.35 13.24 -23.91
CA LEU A 140 1.16 11.82 -24.22
C LEU A 140 1.90 10.92 -23.22
N MET A 141 3.17 11.22 -22.93
CA MET A 141 3.96 10.44 -21.97
C MET A 141 3.39 10.55 -20.55
N LYS A 142 2.93 11.76 -20.19
CA LYS A 142 2.28 12.06 -18.93
C LYS A 142 1.01 11.22 -18.79
N ASP A 143 0.15 11.17 -19.80
CA ASP A 143 -1.11 10.43 -19.77
C ASP A 143 -0.87 8.92 -19.66
N ILE A 144 0.15 8.39 -20.36
CA ILE A 144 0.53 6.97 -20.23
C ILE A 144 1.02 6.65 -18.81
N ILE A 145 1.91 7.47 -18.26
CA ILE A 145 2.48 7.23 -16.93
C ILE A 145 1.40 7.39 -15.85
N TYR A 146 0.59 8.45 -15.90
CA TYR A 146 -0.52 8.64 -14.95
C TYR A 146 -1.59 7.56 -15.12
N GLY A 147 -1.96 7.19 -16.35
CA GLY A 147 -2.91 6.10 -16.59
C GLY A 147 -2.43 4.78 -15.99
N THR A 148 -1.17 4.41 -16.24
CA THR A 148 -0.60 3.16 -15.72
C THR A 148 -0.47 3.20 -14.19
N ARG A 149 -0.01 4.32 -13.63
CA ARG A 149 0.31 4.41 -12.21
C ARG A 149 -0.88 4.74 -11.32
N ASP A 150 -1.80 5.58 -11.79
CA ASP A 150 -2.91 6.07 -10.97
C ASP A 150 -4.22 5.33 -11.24
N VAL A 151 -4.32 4.59 -12.35
CA VAL A 151 -5.49 3.74 -12.68
C VAL A 151 -5.16 2.27 -12.60
N PHE A 152 -4.22 1.82 -13.44
CA PHE A 152 -3.98 0.39 -13.61
C PHE A 152 -3.38 -0.22 -12.33
N LEU A 153 -2.41 0.45 -11.71
CA LEU A 153 -1.78 -0.05 -10.50
C LEU A 153 -2.76 -0.15 -9.30
N PRO A 154 -3.58 0.87 -8.98
CA PRO A 154 -4.61 0.74 -7.94
C PRO A 154 -5.66 -0.33 -8.26
N LEU A 155 -6.12 -0.42 -9.51
CA LEU A 155 -7.09 -1.42 -9.95
C LEU A 155 -6.54 -2.84 -9.78
N ALA A 156 -5.32 -3.10 -10.26
CA ALA A 156 -4.66 -4.38 -10.12
C ALA A 156 -4.47 -4.75 -8.64
N SER A 157 -4.04 -3.81 -7.82
CA SER A 157 -3.86 -4.00 -6.38
C SER A 157 -5.19 -4.30 -5.68
N GLN A 158 -6.28 -3.65 -6.09
CA GLN A 158 -7.61 -3.88 -5.53
C GLN A 158 -8.16 -5.27 -5.90
N ILE A 159 -7.93 -5.74 -7.13
CA ILE A 159 -8.23 -7.11 -7.55
C ILE A 159 -7.43 -8.11 -6.70
N ILE A 160 -6.14 -7.85 -6.50
CA ILE A 160 -5.27 -8.70 -5.66
C ILE A 160 -5.78 -8.74 -4.21
N PHE A 161 -6.17 -7.59 -3.62
CA PHE A 161 -6.76 -7.56 -2.29
C PHE A 161 -8.07 -8.36 -2.21
N GLY A 162 -8.95 -8.22 -3.20
CA GLY A 162 -10.18 -8.99 -3.28
C GLY A 162 -9.92 -10.51 -3.27
N ILE A 163 -8.98 -10.96 -4.10
CA ILE A 163 -8.56 -12.38 -4.14
C ILE A 163 -8.00 -12.81 -2.79
N CYS A 164 -7.12 -12.01 -2.18
CA CYS A 164 -6.52 -12.32 -0.88
C CYS A 164 -7.56 -12.46 0.23
N VAL A 165 -8.56 -11.58 0.27
CA VAL A 165 -9.67 -11.64 1.23
C VAL A 165 -10.51 -12.90 1.02
N VAL A 166 -10.82 -13.26 -0.22
CA VAL A 166 -11.58 -14.49 -0.52
C VAL A 166 -10.81 -15.73 -0.07
N ILE A 167 -9.51 -15.81 -0.35
CA ILE A 167 -8.65 -16.92 0.08
C ILE A 167 -8.61 -17.00 1.62
N MET A 168 -8.36 -15.87 2.29
CA MET A 168 -8.32 -15.79 3.75
C MET A 168 -9.67 -16.06 4.40
N ALA A 169 -10.80 -15.83 3.73
CA ALA A 169 -12.12 -16.20 4.24
C ALA A 169 -12.41 -17.71 4.09
N ARG A 170 -11.88 -18.37 3.06
CA ARG A 170 -12.16 -19.78 2.77
C ARG A 170 -11.27 -20.75 3.55
N TYR A 171 -9.97 -20.50 3.67
CA TYR A 171 -9.03 -21.41 4.33
C TYR A 171 -9.33 -21.70 5.82
N PRO A 172 -9.58 -20.69 6.68
CA PRO A 172 -9.88 -20.94 8.09
C PRO A 172 -11.24 -21.63 8.30
N ARG A 173 -12.21 -21.45 7.40
CA ARG A 173 -13.48 -22.22 7.44
C ARG A 173 -13.23 -23.71 7.20
N SER A 174 -12.38 -24.06 6.24
CA SER A 174 -12.03 -25.46 5.98
C SER A 174 -11.21 -26.08 7.11
N ALA A 175 -10.25 -25.33 7.67
CA ALA A 175 -9.42 -25.80 8.78
C ALA A 175 -10.23 -25.98 10.09
N SER A 176 -11.12 -25.04 10.40
CA SER A 176 -12.02 -25.13 11.57
C SER A 176 -13.04 -26.27 11.42
N GLN A 177 -13.61 -26.47 10.23
CA GLN A 177 -14.50 -27.61 9.97
C GLN A 177 -13.77 -28.95 10.09
N PHE A 178 -12.52 -29.04 9.66
CA PHE A 178 -11.72 -30.26 9.85
C PHE A 178 -11.48 -30.55 11.33
N ARG A 179 -11.09 -29.54 12.12
CA ARG A 179 -10.90 -29.67 13.58
C ARG A 179 -12.20 -30.07 14.29
N LEU A 180 -13.33 -29.46 13.92
CA LEU A 180 -14.66 -29.77 14.47
C LEU A 180 -15.14 -31.18 14.09
N LYS A 181 -14.85 -31.65 12.87
CA LYS A 181 -15.16 -33.02 12.46
C LYS A 181 -14.28 -34.04 13.19
N LEU A 182 -13.00 -33.73 13.41
CA LEU A 182 -12.08 -34.58 14.15
C LEU A 182 -12.49 -34.71 15.62
N SER A 183 -12.84 -33.60 16.29
CA SER A 183 -13.31 -33.63 17.68
C SER A 183 -14.67 -34.33 17.84
N LYS A 184 -15.61 -34.16 16.90
CA LYS A 184 -16.86 -34.94 16.89
C LYS A 184 -16.64 -36.43 16.62
N SER A 185 -15.67 -36.79 15.78
CA SER A 185 -15.34 -38.20 15.50
C SER A 185 -14.70 -38.88 16.71
N LEU A 186 -13.83 -38.19 17.44
CA LEU A 186 -13.22 -38.69 18.68
C LEU A 186 -14.27 -38.86 19.79
N SER A 187 -15.14 -37.86 19.98
CA SER A 187 -16.21 -37.92 20.99
C SER A 187 -17.27 -39.00 20.72
N LYS A 188 -17.47 -39.43 19.47
CA LYS A 188 -18.45 -40.47 19.12
C LYS A 188 -17.92 -41.90 19.35
N ASN A 189 -16.60 -42.08 19.46
CA ASN A 189 -15.97 -43.39 19.64
C ASN A 189 -15.77 -43.78 21.12
N ASP A 190 -15.91 -42.84 22.06
CA ASP A 190 -15.75 -43.09 23.51
C ASP A 190 -17.05 -43.54 24.22
N ASN A 191 -18.16 -43.69 23.50
CA ASN A 191 -19.43 -44.10 24.10
C ASN A 191 -19.67 -45.62 24.15
N SER A 192 -18.65 -46.47 23.92
CA SER A 192 -18.86 -47.92 23.94
C SER A 192 -17.93 -48.76 24.79
N VAL A 193 -17.02 -48.22 25.61
CA VAL A 193 -16.17 -49.06 26.47
C VAL A 193 -15.80 -48.38 27.80
N ILE A 194 -16.49 -48.84 28.86
CA ILE A 194 -16.02 -48.99 30.26
C ILE A 194 -16.10 -47.76 31.19
N LYS A 195 -17.10 -47.84 32.08
CA LYS A 195 -17.02 -47.38 33.48
C LYS A 195 -15.84 -48.09 34.15
N ASP A 196 -14.84 -47.34 34.62
CA ASP A 196 -14.37 -47.42 36.02
C ASP A 196 -13.14 -46.53 36.25
N ASP A 197 -13.34 -45.62 37.21
CA ASP A 197 -12.45 -45.13 38.25
C ASP A 197 -11.06 -44.49 37.94
N VAL A 198 -10.75 -43.54 38.82
CA VAL A 198 -9.45 -42.88 39.07
C VAL A 198 -9.09 -41.67 38.21
N ARG A 199 -9.60 -40.52 38.66
CA ARG A 199 -8.79 -39.39 39.15
C ARG A 199 -7.49 -39.10 38.36
N ASP A 200 -7.61 -38.39 37.24
CA ASP A 200 -6.56 -37.42 36.87
C ASP A 200 -7.13 -36.20 36.13
N LYS A 201 -7.18 -35.08 36.85
CA LYS A 201 -7.53 -33.76 36.35
C LYS A 201 -6.39 -33.23 35.48
N LYS A 202 -6.37 -33.55 34.18
CA LYS A 202 -5.48 -32.84 33.23
C LYS A 202 -5.91 -32.95 31.76
N ALA A 203 -7.17 -32.67 31.45
CA ALA A 203 -7.64 -32.65 30.05
C ALA A 203 -8.66 -31.53 29.73
N LEU A 204 -8.63 -30.41 30.46
CA LEU A 204 -9.59 -29.30 30.29
C LEU A 204 -8.97 -28.00 29.77
N THR A 205 -7.74 -28.02 29.27
CA THR A 205 -7.02 -26.80 28.83
C THR A 205 -6.90 -26.62 27.31
N ASP A 206 -7.40 -27.54 26.47
CA ASP A 206 -7.24 -27.41 25.00
C ASP A 206 -8.38 -26.67 24.28
N GLU A 207 -9.58 -26.53 24.87
CA GLU A 207 -10.64 -25.72 24.26
C GLU A 207 -10.34 -24.22 24.28
N SER A 208 -9.67 -23.73 25.33
CA SER A 208 -9.28 -22.31 25.45
C SER A 208 -8.23 -21.90 24.39
N HIS A 209 -7.32 -22.81 24.02
CA HIS A 209 -6.31 -22.51 23.01
C HIS A 209 -6.87 -22.47 21.58
N SER A 210 -7.84 -23.35 21.27
CA SER A 210 -8.51 -23.38 19.97
C SER A 210 -9.39 -22.14 19.73
N ALA A 211 -10.13 -21.69 20.75
CA ALA A 211 -10.95 -20.48 20.66
C ALA A 211 -10.09 -19.20 20.51
N ASN A 212 -8.96 -19.12 21.21
CA ASN A 212 -8.03 -17.99 21.11
C ASN A 212 -7.31 -17.91 19.75
N LEU A 213 -7.02 -19.05 19.11
CA LEU A 213 -6.48 -19.10 17.75
C LEU A 213 -7.51 -18.63 16.71
N PHE A 214 -8.77 -19.02 16.87
CA PHE A 214 -9.87 -18.58 16.01
C PHE A 214 -10.07 -17.06 16.07
N GLY A 215 -9.94 -16.46 17.27
CA GLY A 215 -9.99 -15.00 17.44
C GLY A 215 -8.84 -14.27 16.73
N LYS A 216 -7.61 -14.79 16.79
CA LYS A 216 -6.44 -14.20 16.10
C LYS A 216 -6.54 -14.30 14.58
N GLU A 217 -7.02 -15.43 14.05
CA GLU A 217 -7.23 -15.60 12.61
C GLU A 217 -8.35 -14.67 12.11
N LEU A 218 -9.46 -14.56 12.85
CA LEU A 218 -10.54 -13.64 12.54
C LEU A 218 -10.07 -12.17 12.58
N GLN A 219 -9.24 -11.81 13.56
CA GLN A 219 -8.67 -10.46 13.65
C GLN A 219 -7.78 -10.13 12.45
N ALA A 220 -7.00 -11.09 11.94
CA ALA A 220 -6.19 -10.90 10.74
C ALA A 220 -7.07 -10.67 9.50
N VAL A 221 -8.18 -11.41 9.35
CA VAL A 221 -9.16 -11.21 8.27
C VAL A 221 -9.84 -9.85 8.38
N GLN A 222 -10.25 -9.44 9.58
CA GLN A 222 -10.86 -8.13 9.81
C GLN A 222 -9.89 -6.99 9.48
N GLN A 223 -8.62 -7.09 9.90
CA GLN A 223 -7.60 -6.10 9.58
C GLN A 223 -7.40 -5.98 8.06
N MET A 224 -7.34 -7.12 7.35
CA MET A 224 -7.24 -7.17 5.89
C MET A 224 -8.43 -6.52 5.20
N LEU A 225 -9.65 -6.85 5.66
CA LEU A 225 -10.88 -6.30 5.12
C LEU A 225 -10.93 -4.78 5.32
N LEU A 226 -10.55 -4.30 6.51
CA LEU A 226 -10.48 -2.86 6.81
C LEU A 226 -9.50 -2.16 5.86
N ILE A 227 -8.29 -2.70 5.68
CA ILE A 227 -7.30 -2.16 4.75
C ILE A 227 -7.87 -2.12 3.32
N ALA A 228 -8.49 -3.20 2.85
CA ALA A 228 -9.07 -3.28 1.52
C ALA A 228 -10.21 -2.26 1.32
N VAL A 229 -11.08 -2.06 2.31
CA VAL A 229 -12.17 -1.09 2.26
C VAL A 229 -11.64 0.33 2.26
N VAL A 230 -10.75 0.67 3.20
CA VAL A 230 -10.12 2.01 3.27
C VAL A 230 -9.38 2.30 1.96
N TYR A 231 -8.60 1.35 1.48
CA TYR A 231 -7.89 1.48 0.21
C TYR A 231 -8.83 1.70 -0.97
N SER A 232 -9.94 0.95 -1.04
CA SER A 232 -10.94 1.09 -2.10
C SER A 232 -11.59 2.47 -2.06
N LEU A 233 -11.98 2.95 -0.88
CA LEU A 233 -12.60 4.26 -0.71
C LEU A 233 -11.62 5.40 -1.03
N CYS A 234 -10.36 5.28 -0.63
CA CYS A 234 -9.35 6.30 -0.90
C CYS A 234 -8.92 6.35 -2.37
N ASN A 235 -8.98 5.24 -3.11
CA ASN A 235 -8.51 5.16 -4.50
C ASN A 235 -9.63 5.26 -5.55
N MET A 236 -10.88 4.89 -5.21
CA MET A 236 -12.02 4.96 -6.13
C MET A 236 -12.22 6.33 -6.78
N PRO A 237 -12.10 7.47 -6.06
CA PRO A 237 -12.25 8.78 -6.69
C PRO A 237 -11.25 9.02 -7.83
N LYS A 238 -10.02 8.50 -7.73
CA LYS A 238 -9.01 8.66 -8.78
C LYS A 238 -9.33 7.86 -10.03
N VAL A 239 -9.94 6.68 -9.87
CA VAL A 239 -10.33 5.80 -10.98
C VAL A 239 -11.58 6.32 -11.70
N VAL A 240 -12.52 6.89 -10.96
CA VAL A 240 -13.80 7.40 -11.49
C VAL A 240 -13.66 8.80 -12.11
N SER A 241 -12.63 9.57 -11.74
CA SER A 241 -12.39 10.94 -12.22
C SER A 241 -11.67 11.02 -13.57
N ILE A 242 -11.50 9.89 -14.28
CA ILE A 242 -10.92 9.80 -15.63
C ILE A 242 -12.02 9.44 -16.60
#